data_AF-A0A660MY84-F1
#
_entry.id   AF-A0A660MY84-F1
#
_cell.length_a   1.000
_cell.length_b   1.000
_cell.length_c   1.000
_cell.angle_alpha   90.00
_cell.angle_beta   90.00
_cell.angle_gamma   90.00
#
_symmetry.space_group_name_H-M   'P 1'
#
loop_
_entity.id
_entity.type
_entity.pdbx_description
1 polymer ?
#
loop_
_entity_poly.entity_id
_entity_poly.type
_entity_poly.pdbx_seq_one_letter_code
_entity_poly.pdbx_strand_id
1 'polypeptide(L)'
;MNNFNQEKIKLIIEKGKNELSNPEILSVIYSLGRDISNEEEYNYAINILLSLYNSSTERIRVNIILAFSLIAINYQKLDREKIEKLIIKEYNIATDENREIISNSIDDINFSLKWSIEK
;
A
#
# COMPACT_ATOMS: atom_id res chain seq x y z
N MET A 1 -2.17 20.11 9.32
CA MET A 1 -2.10 20.45 7.88
C MET A 1 -2.34 19.14 7.16
N ASN A 2 -3.29 19.07 6.23
CA ASN A 2 -3.62 17.82 5.54
C ASN A 2 -2.70 17.64 4.33
N ASN A 3 -1.87 16.60 4.33
CA ASN A 3 -0.93 16.30 3.24
C ASN A 3 -1.62 15.74 2.01
N PHE A 4 -2.85 15.22 2.15
CA PHE A 4 -3.60 14.60 1.06
C PHE A 4 -4.62 15.57 0.46
N ASN A 5 -4.39 15.95 -0.80
CA ASN A 5 -5.45 16.53 -1.61
C ASN A 5 -6.42 15.41 -2.04
N GLN A 6 -7.41 15.15 -1.20
CA GLN A 6 -8.33 14.02 -1.37
C GLN A 6 -9.17 14.11 -2.66
N GLU A 7 -9.52 15.31 -3.12
CA GLU A 7 -10.25 15.50 -4.38
C GLU A 7 -9.41 15.11 -5.58
N LYS A 8 -8.15 15.55 -5.61
CA LYS A 8 -7.20 15.17 -6.67
C LYS A 8 -6.96 13.66 -6.67
N ILE A 9 -6.79 13.05 -5.49
CA ILE A 9 -6.60 11.60 -5.36
C ILE A 9 -7.81 10.83 -5.91
N LYS A 10 -9.04 11.24 -5.54
CA LYS A 10 -10.27 10.63 -6.06
C LYS A 10 -10.33 10.70 -7.59
N LEU A 11 -10.04 11.87 -8.16
CA LEU A 11 -10.06 12.07 -9.61
C LEU A 11 -9.03 11.20 -10.34
N ILE A 12 -7.81 11.06 -9.79
CA ILE A 12 -6.79 10.16 -10.34
C ILE A 12 -7.26 8.71 -10.30
N ILE A 13 -7.83 8.27 -9.17
CA ILE A 13 -8.34 6.89 -9.02
C ILE A 13 -9.49 6.62 -10.00
N GLU A 14 -10.43 7.55 -10.15
CA GLU A 14 -11.56 7.42 -11.08
C GLU A 14 -11.10 7.34 -12.54
N LYS A 15 -10.14 8.17 -12.94
CA LYS A 15 -9.52 8.09 -14.27
C LYS A 15 -8.76 6.77 -14.45
N GLY A 16 -8.01 6.38 -13.42
CA GLY A 16 -7.18 5.19 -13.40
C GLY A 16 -7.96 3.87 -13.45
N LYS A 17 -9.21 3.83 -12.97
CA LYS A 17 -10.08 2.65 -13.13
C LYS A 17 -10.30 2.26 -14.60
N ASN A 18 -10.25 3.23 -15.52
CA ASN A 18 -10.43 2.99 -16.95
C ASN A 18 -9.10 2.66 -17.66
N GLU A 19 -7.96 2.89 -17.00
CA GLU A 19 -6.62 2.69 -17.54
C GLU A 19 -5.73 2.04 -16.46
N LEU A 20 -5.77 0.71 -16.38
CA LEU A 20 -5.05 -0.12 -15.38
C LEU A 20 -3.51 0.07 -15.38
N SER A 21 -2.96 0.84 -16.32
CA SER A 21 -1.55 1.19 -16.43
C SER A 21 -1.23 2.66 -16.12
N ASN A 22 -2.17 3.45 -15.61
CA ASN A 22 -1.94 4.87 -15.37
C ASN A 22 -0.84 5.08 -14.29
N PRO A 23 0.32 5.69 -14.63
CA PRO A 23 1.44 5.90 -13.71
C PRO A 23 1.08 6.82 -12.54
N GLU A 24 0.06 7.67 -12.68
CA GLU A 24 -0.42 8.54 -11.60
C GLU A 24 -0.99 7.74 -10.43
N ILE A 25 -1.57 6.55 -10.67
CA ILE A 25 -2.05 5.69 -9.59
C ILE A 25 -0.89 5.23 -8.71
N LEU A 26 0.24 4.85 -9.31
CA LEU A 26 1.42 4.41 -8.56
C LEU A 26 2.00 5.55 -7.71
N SER A 27 2.02 6.76 -8.26
CA SER A 27 2.42 7.96 -7.51
C SER A 27 1.50 8.22 -6.31
N VAL A 28 0.18 8.10 -6.51
CA VAL A 28 -0.80 8.22 -5.42
C VAL A 28 -0.58 7.15 -4.35
N ILE A 29 -0.43 5.88 -4.73
CA ILE A 29 -0.18 4.78 -3.78
C ILE A 29 1.07 5.05 -2.94
N TYR A 30 2.15 5.50 -3.59
CA TYR A 30 3.39 5.82 -2.90
C TYR A 30 3.23 6.97 -1.91
N SER A 31 2.56 8.06 -2.31
CA SER A 31 2.26 9.19 -1.42
C SER A 31 1.37 8.80 -0.24
N LEU A 32 0.35 7.96 -0.47
CA LEU A 32 -0.49 7.43 0.61
C LEU A 32 0.29 6.60 1.62
N GLY A 33 1.37 5.94 1.18
CA GLY A 33 2.25 5.19 2.08
C GLY A 33 3.26 6.05 2.84
N ARG A 34 3.78 7.10 2.21
CA ARG A 34 4.91 7.90 2.74
C ARG A 34 4.47 9.12 3.54
N ASP A 35 3.43 9.82 3.10
CA ASP A 35 3.17 11.21 3.50
C ASP A 35 2.15 11.35 4.66
N ILE A 36 1.78 10.24 5.32
CA ILE A 36 0.86 10.27 6.48
C ILE A 36 1.50 11.00 7.66
N SER A 37 0.79 11.97 8.21
CA SER A 37 1.22 12.78 9.36
C SER A 37 0.29 12.72 10.56
N ASN A 38 -0.94 12.22 10.39
CA ASN A 38 -1.96 12.20 11.43
C ASN A 38 -2.97 11.06 11.24
N GLU A 39 -3.81 10.84 12.26
CA GLU A 39 -4.76 9.72 12.30
C GLU A 39 -5.87 9.83 11.22
N GLU A 40 -6.31 11.03 10.86
CA GLU A 40 -7.30 11.24 9.79
C GLU A 40 -6.72 10.79 8.45
N GLU A 41 -5.49 11.21 8.15
CA GLU A 41 -4.74 10.81 6.96
C GLU A 41 -4.47 9.31 6.94
N TYR A 42 -4.10 8.72 8.07
CA TYR A 42 -3.91 7.27 8.17
C TYR A 42 -5.19 6.52 7.78
N ASN A 43 -6.31 6.89 8.37
CA ASN A 43 -7.59 6.26 8.09
C ASN A 43 -7.99 6.46 6.62
N TYR A 44 -7.77 7.65 6.06
CA TYR A 44 -8.00 7.91 4.64
C TYR A 44 -7.11 7.03 3.75
N ALA A 45 -5.80 7.00 3.99
CA ALA A 45 -4.85 6.23 3.21
C ALA A 45 -5.15 4.73 3.21
N ILE A 46 -5.38 4.15 4.40
CA ILE A 46 -5.73 2.74 4.54
C ILE A 46 -7.01 2.40 3.79
N ASN A 47 -8.04 3.25 3.91
CA ASN A 47 -9.31 3.03 3.20
C ASN A 47 -9.12 3.05 1.67
N ILE A 48 -8.34 3.99 1.14
CA ILE A 48 -8.07 4.09 -0.30
C ILE A 48 -7.24 2.90 -0.78
N LEU A 49 -6.14 2.56 -0.08
CA LEU A 49 -5.26 1.45 -0.45
C LEU A 49 -6.02 0.12 -0.48
N LEU A 50 -6.87 -0.14 0.52
CA LEU A 50 -7.68 -1.37 0.56
C LEU A 50 -8.77 -1.39 -0.52
N SER A 51 -9.38 -0.24 -0.81
CA SER A 51 -10.35 -0.12 -1.91
C SER A 51 -9.69 -0.45 -3.26
N LEU A 52 -8.50 0.10 -3.51
CA LEU A 52 -7.71 -0.20 -4.71
C LEU A 52 -7.30 -1.67 -4.77
N TYR A 53 -6.85 -2.26 -3.66
CA TYR A 53 -6.41 -3.65 -3.63
C TYR A 53 -7.47 -4.63 -4.20
N ASN A 54 -8.74 -4.41 -3.87
CA ASN A 54 -9.84 -5.32 -4.26
C ASN A 54 -10.17 -5.30 -5.76
N SER A 55 -9.84 -4.23 -6.49
CA SER A 55 -10.26 -4.04 -7.88
C SER A 55 -9.11 -3.87 -8.86
N SER A 56 -7.90 -4.32 -8.51
CA SER A 56 -6.69 -3.95 -9.26
C SER A 56 -5.85 -5.13 -9.75
N THR A 57 -4.98 -4.84 -10.71
CA THR A 57 -3.97 -5.76 -11.26
C THR A 57 -2.93 -6.14 -10.20
N GLU A 58 -2.18 -7.21 -10.46
CA GLU A 58 -1.06 -7.65 -9.60
C GLU A 58 -0.06 -6.52 -9.33
N ARG A 59 0.35 -5.78 -10.38
CA ARG A 59 1.27 -4.65 -10.25
C ARG A 59 0.80 -3.63 -9.22
N ILE A 60 -0.48 -3.28 -9.23
CA ILE A 60 -1.05 -2.34 -8.25
C ILE A 60 -1.08 -2.95 -6.85
N ARG A 61 -1.45 -4.23 -6.70
CA ARG A 61 -1.48 -4.90 -5.40
C ARG A 61 -0.09 -5.01 -4.77
N VAL A 62 0.94 -5.30 -5.55
CA VAL A 62 2.35 -5.29 -5.12
C VAL A 62 2.77 -3.90 -4.63
N ASN A 63 2.41 -2.85 -5.37
CA ASN A 63 2.72 -1.47 -4.97
C ASN A 63 1.93 -1.02 -3.73
N ILE A 64 0.73 -1.57 -3.49
CA ILE A 64 -0.02 -1.35 -2.25
C ILE A 64 0.70 -2.00 -1.06
N ILE A 65 1.29 -3.19 -1.23
CA ILE A 65 2.11 -3.82 -0.19
C ILE A 65 3.35 -2.97 0.13
N LEU A 66 4.01 -2.44 -0.90
CA LEU A 66 5.08 -1.46 -0.71
C LEU A 66 4.58 -0.22 0.03
N ALA A 67 3.39 0.28 -0.27
CA ALA A 67 2.81 1.38 0.49
C ALA A 67 2.61 1.01 1.97
N PHE A 68 2.15 -0.21 2.28
CA PHE A 68 2.06 -0.65 3.68
C PHE A 68 3.43 -0.66 4.38
N SER A 69 4.51 -1.06 3.71
CA SER A 69 5.85 -0.99 4.33
C SER A 69 6.28 0.46 4.58
N LEU A 70 5.97 1.38 3.67
CA LEU A 70 6.21 2.81 3.89
C LEU A 70 5.39 3.35 5.08
N ILE A 71 4.14 2.94 5.25
CA ILE A 71 3.33 3.32 6.43
C ILE A 71 3.98 2.77 7.70
N ALA A 72 4.44 1.52 7.68
CA ALA A 72 5.14 0.91 8.81
C ALA A 72 6.40 1.70 9.19
N ILE A 73 7.20 2.12 8.21
CA ILE A 73 8.43 2.89 8.44
C ILE A 73 8.12 4.30 8.95
N ASN A 74 7.24 5.03 8.28
CA ASN A 74 7.05 6.47 8.50
C ASN A 74 6.02 6.79 9.59
N TYR A 75 4.99 5.95 9.72
CA TYR A 75 3.86 6.19 10.62
C TYR A 75 3.73 5.14 11.74
N GLN A 76 4.47 4.03 11.67
CA GLN A 76 4.59 3.01 12.72
C GLN A 76 3.26 2.40 13.19
N LYS A 77 2.28 2.28 12.28
CA LYS A 77 0.97 1.72 12.57
C LYS A 77 0.40 0.97 11.38
N LEU A 78 0.00 -0.28 11.60
CA LEU A 78 -0.79 -1.09 10.67
C LEU A 78 -1.71 -2.03 11.47
N ASP A 79 -2.86 -2.38 10.89
CA ASP A 79 -3.72 -3.45 11.39
C ASP A 79 -3.10 -4.81 11.00
N ARG A 80 -2.50 -5.50 11.97
CA ARG A 80 -1.80 -6.76 11.73
C ARG A 80 -2.69 -7.83 11.12
N GLU A 81 -3.84 -8.10 11.74
CA GLU A 81 -4.69 -9.23 11.34
C GLU A 81 -5.18 -9.08 9.90
N LYS A 82 -5.42 -7.84 9.47
CA LYS A 82 -5.86 -7.53 8.12
C LYS A 82 -4.72 -7.54 7.11
N ILE A 83 -3.63 -6.83 7.41
CA ILE A 83 -2.56 -6.59 6.45
C ILE A 83 -1.67 -7.81 6.25
N GLU A 84 -1.35 -8.56 7.31
CA GLU A 84 -0.54 -9.79 7.25
C GLU A 84 -1.15 -10.82 6.30
N LYS A 85 -2.47 -11.03 6.37
CA LYS A 85 -3.19 -11.96 5.47
C LYS A 85 -3.07 -11.56 3.99
N LEU A 86 -3.13 -10.27 3.69
CA LEU A 86 -2.98 -9.78 2.32
C LEU A 86 -1.55 -9.99 1.81
N ILE A 87 -0.56 -9.67 2.64
CA ILE A 87 0.87 -9.82 2.30
C ILE A 87 1.21 -11.27 2.02
N ILE A 88 0.85 -12.19 2.93
CA ILE A 88 1.11 -13.63 2.77
C ILE A 88 0.44 -14.17 1.51
N LYS A 89 -0.81 -13.76 1.25
CA LYS A 89 -1.52 -14.16 0.04
C LYS A 89 -0.77 -13.73 -1.22
N GLU A 90 -0.39 -12.45 -1.32
CA GLU A 90 0.28 -11.95 -2.52
C GLU A 90 1.71 -12.52 -2.66
N TYR A 91 2.45 -12.71 -1.56
CA TYR A 91 3.79 -13.30 -1.60
C TYR A 91 3.78 -14.70 -2.22
N ASN A 92 2.80 -15.53 -1.83
CA ASN A 92 2.68 -16.90 -2.30
C ASN A 92 2.34 -17.02 -3.79
N ILE A 93 1.65 -16.03 -4.37
CA ILE A 93 1.25 -16.04 -5.79
C ILE A 93 2.21 -15.25 -6.69
N ALA A 94 2.92 -14.26 -6.14
CA ALA A 94 3.84 -13.43 -6.91
C ALA A 94 5.05 -14.24 -7.42
N THR A 95 5.61 -13.81 -8.54
CA THR A 95 6.81 -14.39 -9.15
C THR A 95 7.83 -13.29 -9.43
N ASP A 96 9.09 -13.69 -9.66
CA ASP A 96 10.18 -12.82 -10.09
C ASP A 96 10.30 -11.52 -9.24
N GLU A 97 10.37 -10.38 -9.92
CA GLU A 97 10.53 -9.04 -9.32
C GLU A 97 9.39 -8.69 -8.34
N ASN A 98 8.15 -9.10 -8.63
CA ASN A 98 7.03 -8.82 -7.73
C ASN A 98 7.19 -9.52 -6.38
N ARG A 99 7.72 -10.75 -6.38
CA ARG A 99 7.99 -11.49 -5.14
C ARG A 99 9.11 -10.82 -4.35
N GLU A 100 10.14 -10.32 -5.01
CA GLU A 100 11.24 -9.59 -4.36
C GLU A 100 10.74 -8.30 -3.69
N ILE A 101 9.90 -7.51 -4.38
CA ILE A 101 9.30 -6.30 -3.82
C ILE A 101 8.49 -6.61 -2.56
N ILE A 102 7.65 -7.64 -2.60
CA ILE A 102 6.87 -8.07 -1.43
C ILE A 102 7.81 -8.57 -0.32
N SER A 103 8.86 -9.31 -0.67
CA SER A 103 9.86 -9.81 0.28
C SER A 103 10.54 -8.68 1.06
N ASN A 104 10.98 -7.64 0.36
CA ASN A 104 11.60 -6.47 0.98
C ASN A 104 10.60 -5.69 1.83
N SER A 105 9.36 -5.57 1.36
CA SER A 105 8.27 -4.95 2.12
C SER A 105 7.96 -5.69 3.42
N ILE A 106 8.01 -7.03 3.41
CA ILE A 106 7.88 -7.87 4.61
C ILE A 106 9.00 -7.56 5.61
N ASP A 107 10.25 -7.45 5.16
CA ASP A 107 11.38 -7.16 6.03
C ASP A 107 11.25 -5.78 6.69
N ASP A 108 10.88 -4.77 5.92
CA ASP A 108 10.62 -3.41 6.40
C ASP A 108 9.51 -3.37 7.47
N ILE A 109 8.41 -4.10 7.24
CA ILE A 109 7.29 -4.18 8.18
C ILE A 109 7.71 -4.92 9.46
N ASN A 110 8.36 -6.07 9.32
CA ASN A 110 8.85 -6.85 10.46
C ASN A 110 9.83 -6.02 11.29
N PHE A 111 10.75 -5.32 10.65
CA PHE A 111 11.72 -4.48 11.33
C PHE A 111 11.06 -3.30 12.05
N SER A 112 10.18 -2.57 11.36
CA SER A 112 9.57 -1.33 11.84
C SER A 112 8.54 -1.57 12.94
N LEU A 113 7.69 -2.59 12.78
CA LEU A 113 6.58 -2.87 13.71
C LEU A 113 6.87 -4.02 14.68
N LYS A 114 8.07 -4.62 14.61
CA LYS A 114 8.46 -5.82 15.40
C LYS A 114 7.50 -6.99 15.17
N TRP A 115 7.05 -7.14 13.93
CA TRP A 115 6.26 -8.30 13.51
C TRP A 115 7.16 -9.47 13.13
N SER A 116 6.55 -10.60 12.79
CA SER A 116 7.24 -11.81 12.35
C SER A 116 6.41 -12.50 11.27
N ILE A 117 6.14 -11.77 10.19
CA ILE A 117 5.53 -12.33 8.98
C ILE A 117 6.57 -13.24 8.33
N GLU A 118 6.21 -14.50 8.12
CA GLU A 118 7.03 -15.48 7.41
C GLU A 118 6.84 -15.37 5.90
N LYS A 119 7.91 -15.64 5.15
CA LYS A 119 7.96 -15.64 3.69
C LYS A 119 7.75 -17.06 3.18
#